data_AF-A0A2V7RYJ6-F1
#
_entry.id   AF-A0A2V7RYJ6-F1
#
_cell.length_a   1.000
_cell.length_b   1.000
_cell.length_c   1.000
_cell.angle_alpha   90.00
_cell.angle_beta   90.00
_cell.angle_gamma   90.00
#
_symmetry.space_group_name_H-M   'P 1'
#
loop_
_entity.id
_entity.type
_entity.pdbx_description
1 polymer ?
#
loop_
_entity_poly.entity_id
_entity_poly.type
_entity_poly.pdbx_seq_one_letter_code
_entity_poly.pdbx_strand_id
1 'polypeptide(L)'
;KIFSVSMWIYVSLFFVESFTLYIYYYGWDRMKVGQGKWLHWTLGVLLNVWGTTVMLIANGWLTYMMSPPKGVTAEGLPPGVTMWNAIANATWIPINIHRLIANAVFGGSIVAAYSGYRFLAARTPEERAHYDWMGYVGNFIAISTFIVLPFAGYWLGREIYQYNQQMGITMMGGFMSWLWIVQAVLIGVLFLCANYYLWIGMGRIPGAERFVPYTKWMLLLLIVCWIAWSTPHTMIATREELASMGGAHHPFLNVLGVMSAKNTAVNLMILTTFLSFLIYRRANKNSVVPWARTGTMIQAAMFLIAAAVVLFYGVYGYFVEAIVRIGFSVYQVAAVLACILGVTIIDIFIGRGATSRGEIRWGQMPDRSQYALFVLAVTFTWLMGLMGFARSGIRQHWHVWEVMRDTSPQAFTPALGYAANMISLCVLIFLSLVAFIFWLGGLAERAAHGGHVDELRGVPLPHGAPVHGARAPVSGD
;
A
#
# COMPACT_ATOMS: atom_id res chain seq x y z
N LYS A 1 21.14 23.14 -14.87
CA LYS A 1 20.83 24.58 -14.65
C LYS A 1 19.34 24.84 -14.40
N ILE A 2 18.42 24.33 -15.23
CA ILE A 2 16.97 24.57 -15.09
C ILE A 2 16.36 24.17 -13.73
N PHE A 3 16.88 23.13 -13.07
CA PHE A 3 16.42 22.67 -11.75
C PHE A 3 17.18 23.28 -10.55
N SER A 4 18.04 24.27 -10.77
CA SER A 4 18.86 24.85 -9.67
C SER A 4 17.99 25.41 -8.54
N VAL A 5 16.95 26.18 -8.88
CA VAL A 5 16.02 26.75 -7.90
C VAL A 5 15.26 25.65 -7.15
N SER A 6 14.76 24.63 -7.86
CA SER A 6 14.03 23.53 -7.21
C SER A 6 14.93 22.69 -6.30
N MET A 7 16.23 22.56 -6.59
CA MET A 7 17.19 21.90 -5.69
C MET A 7 17.35 22.67 -4.37
N TRP A 8 17.45 24.00 -4.41
CA TRP A 8 17.53 24.81 -3.19
C TRP A 8 16.25 24.75 -2.36
N ILE A 9 15.08 24.79 -3.02
CA ILE A 9 13.78 24.61 -2.34
C ILE A 9 13.70 23.22 -1.70
N TYR A 10 14.10 22.18 -2.44
CA TYR A 10 14.13 20.79 -1.96
C TYR A 10 14.98 20.66 -0.69
N VAL A 11 16.23 21.15 -0.72
CA VAL A 11 17.13 21.12 0.45
C VAL A 11 16.56 21.92 1.62
N SER A 12 16.02 23.12 1.37
CA SER A 12 15.42 23.96 2.41
C SER A 12 14.24 23.26 3.10
N LEU A 13 13.42 22.53 2.33
CA LEU A 13 12.29 21.78 2.88
C LEU A 13 12.74 20.64 3.81
N PHE A 14 13.91 20.02 3.63
CA PHE A 14 14.43 19.05 4.62
C PHE A 14 14.69 19.70 5.98
N PHE A 15 15.22 20.92 6.00
CA PHE A 15 15.44 21.65 7.25
C PHE A 15 14.11 22.05 7.89
N VAL A 16 13.15 22.52 7.11
CA VAL A 16 11.80 22.86 7.59
C VAL A 16 11.08 21.63 8.13
N GLU A 17 11.12 20.51 7.42
CA GLU A 17 10.54 19.23 7.82
C GLU A 17 11.19 18.74 9.12
N SER A 18 12.52 18.75 9.20
CA SER A 18 13.26 18.37 10.39
C SER A 18 12.88 19.25 11.58
N PHE A 19 12.90 20.57 11.43
CA PHE A 19 12.49 21.48 12.50
C PHE A 19 11.06 21.24 12.96
N THR A 20 10.13 21.06 12.01
CA THR A 20 8.73 20.72 12.31
C THR A 20 8.62 19.40 13.08
N LEU A 21 9.43 18.39 12.71
CA LEU A 21 9.44 17.08 13.36
C LEU A 21 9.96 17.17 14.79
N TYR A 22 11.01 17.96 15.03
CA TYR A 22 11.54 18.17 16.37
C TYR A 22 10.52 18.87 17.28
N ILE A 23 9.82 19.89 16.77
CA ILE A 23 8.74 20.55 17.54
C ILE A 23 7.59 19.56 17.79
N TYR A 24 7.19 18.80 16.78
CA TYR A 24 6.13 17.79 16.91
C TYR A 24 6.47 16.76 18.00
N TYR A 25 7.68 16.19 17.93
CA TYR A 25 8.11 15.13 18.83
C TYR A 25 8.37 15.63 20.26
N TYR A 26 9.27 16.60 20.43
CA TYR A 26 9.66 17.08 21.77
C TYR A 26 8.64 18.04 22.39
N GLY A 27 7.74 18.62 21.59
CA GLY A 27 6.70 19.51 22.09
C GLY A 27 5.46 18.78 22.63
N TRP A 28 5.40 17.45 22.58
CA TRP A 28 4.24 16.65 22.97
C TRP A 28 3.69 17.02 24.36
N ASP A 29 4.53 17.05 25.39
CA ASP A 29 4.05 17.28 26.76
C ASP A 29 3.40 18.65 26.97
N ARG A 30 3.84 19.67 26.22
CA ARG A 30 3.24 21.00 26.25
C ARG A 30 1.98 21.11 25.40
N MET A 31 1.83 20.24 24.40
CA MET A 31 0.76 20.31 23.41
C MET A 31 -0.30 19.21 23.55
N LYS A 32 -0.16 18.24 24.44
CA LYS A 32 -1.09 17.09 24.53
C LYS A 32 -2.50 17.44 25.03
N VAL A 33 -2.70 18.62 25.65
CA VAL A 33 -3.98 19.05 26.25
C VAL A 33 -4.42 20.42 25.73
N GLY A 34 -5.73 20.69 25.76
CA GLY A 34 -6.31 22.00 25.46
C GLY A 34 -6.11 22.45 24.01
N GLN A 35 -5.91 23.75 23.79
CA GLN A 35 -5.69 24.33 22.46
C GLN A 35 -4.37 23.88 21.82
N GLY A 36 -3.36 23.55 22.64
CA GLY A 36 -2.07 23.03 22.16
C GLY A 36 -2.21 21.75 21.33
N LYS A 37 -3.27 20.96 21.57
CA LYS A 37 -3.53 19.73 20.81
C LYS A 37 -3.78 20.01 19.33
N TRP A 38 -4.46 21.13 19.02
CA TRP A 38 -4.67 21.56 17.64
C TRP A 38 -3.35 21.92 16.98
N LEU A 39 -2.46 22.62 17.69
CA LEU A 39 -1.12 22.93 17.17
C LEU A 39 -0.33 21.66 16.87
N HIS A 40 -0.31 20.67 17.76
CA HIS A 40 0.34 19.39 17.51
C HIS A 40 -0.24 18.64 16.30
N TRP A 41 -1.57 18.65 16.16
CA TRP A 41 -2.23 18.10 14.96
C TRP A 41 -1.82 18.85 13.68
N THR A 42 -1.80 20.18 13.72
CA THR A 42 -1.35 21.00 12.59
C THR A 42 0.10 20.69 12.21
N LEU A 43 1.01 20.54 13.18
CA LEU A 43 2.39 20.15 12.93
C LEU A 43 2.48 18.77 12.25
N GLY A 44 1.65 17.81 12.68
CA GLY A 44 1.56 16.50 12.03
C GLY A 44 1.06 16.58 10.58
N VAL A 45 0.08 17.44 10.30
CA VAL A 45 -0.39 17.70 8.92
C VAL A 45 0.72 18.37 8.10
N LEU A 46 1.42 19.35 8.66
CA LEU A 46 2.51 20.06 7.99
C LEU A 46 3.66 19.10 7.63
N LEU A 47 4.02 18.15 8.49
CA LEU A 47 5.01 17.11 8.15
C LEU A 47 4.62 16.33 6.89
N ASN A 48 3.34 15.98 6.75
CA ASN A 48 2.85 15.32 5.54
C ASN A 48 2.91 16.24 4.31
N VAL A 49 2.60 17.54 4.48
CA VAL A 49 2.70 18.54 3.41
C VAL A 49 4.16 18.70 2.96
N TRP A 50 5.11 18.80 3.88
CA TRP A 50 6.54 18.96 3.59
C TRP A 50 7.08 17.72 2.88
N GLY A 51 6.90 16.53 3.45
CA GLY A 51 7.36 15.27 2.85
C GLY A 51 6.74 15.03 1.47
N THR A 52 5.46 15.36 1.29
CA THR A 52 4.80 15.28 -0.03
C THR A 52 5.40 16.27 -1.01
N THR A 53 5.68 17.50 -0.60
CA THR A 53 6.28 18.53 -1.47
C THR A 53 7.69 18.16 -1.90
N VAL A 54 8.51 17.66 -0.98
CA VAL A 54 9.85 17.10 -1.25
C VAL A 54 9.75 15.99 -2.28
N MET A 55 8.80 15.07 -2.12
CA MET A 55 8.54 14.01 -3.08
C MET A 55 8.13 14.56 -4.46
N LEU A 56 7.24 15.55 -4.52
CA LEU A 56 6.78 16.18 -5.77
C LEU A 56 7.94 16.79 -6.56
N ILE A 57 8.85 17.48 -5.87
CA ILE A 57 10.03 18.09 -6.50
C ILE A 57 10.96 16.99 -7.03
N ALA A 58 11.31 15.99 -6.22
CA ALA A 58 12.17 14.89 -6.63
C ALA A 58 11.56 14.09 -7.80
N ASN A 59 10.24 13.92 -7.80
CA ASN A 59 9.51 13.31 -8.91
C ASN A 59 9.59 14.14 -10.18
N GLY A 60 9.63 15.46 -10.09
CA GLY A 60 9.83 16.33 -11.25
C GLY A 60 11.14 16.01 -11.99
N TRP A 61 12.23 15.80 -11.23
CA TRP A 61 13.51 15.40 -11.81
C TRP A 61 13.47 13.96 -12.35
N LEU A 62 12.86 13.05 -11.59
CA LEU A 62 12.71 11.65 -11.99
C LEU A 62 11.95 11.50 -13.31
N THR A 63 10.84 12.21 -13.46
CA THR A 63 9.99 12.11 -14.64
C THR A 63 10.50 12.92 -15.80
N TYR A 64 11.27 13.99 -15.56
CA TYR A 64 11.96 14.69 -16.65
C TYR A 64 12.90 13.75 -17.40
N MET A 65 13.57 12.82 -16.70
CA MET A 65 14.42 11.81 -17.33
C MET A 65 13.64 10.81 -18.20
N MET A 66 12.38 10.52 -17.85
CA MET A 66 11.54 9.54 -18.58
C MET A 66 10.74 10.18 -19.71
N SER A 67 10.16 11.34 -19.44
CA SER A 67 9.27 12.05 -20.35
C SER A 67 9.67 13.52 -20.44
N PRO A 68 10.83 13.85 -21.02
CA PRO A 68 11.24 15.24 -21.19
C PRO A 68 10.23 16.00 -22.08
N PRO A 69 10.09 17.33 -21.91
CA PRO A 69 9.29 18.15 -22.81
C PRO A 69 9.70 17.98 -24.28
N LYS A 70 8.75 18.16 -25.21
CA LYS A 70 9.02 18.04 -26.65
C LYS A 70 10.08 19.04 -27.10
N GLY A 71 10.97 18.60 -27.99
CA GLY A 71 12.01 19.43 -28.61
C GLY A 71 13.27 19.62 -27.78
N VAL A 72 13.35 19.06 -26.56
CA VAL A 72 14.60 19.07 -25.78
C VAL A 72 15.67 18.27 -26.51
N THR A 73 16.87 18.84 -26.61
CA THR A 73 18.05 18.18 -27.21
C THR A 73 19.21 18.17 -26.21
N ALA A 74 20.27 17.41 -26.53
CA ALA A 74 21.50 17.41 -25.75
C ALA A 74 22.18 18.79 -25.70
N GLU A 75 22.00 19.61 -26.74
CA GLU A 75 22.62 20.92 -26.90
C GLU A 75 21.91 22.01 -26.09
N GLY A 76 20.61 21.86 -25.83
CA GLY A 76 19.87 22.86 -25.09
C GLY A 76 18.38 22.59 -24.95
N LEU A 77 17.75 23.48 -24.18
CA LEU A 77 16.31 23.52 -24.02
C LEU A 77 15.68 24.38 -25.13
N PRO A 78 14.48 24.01 -25.63
CA PRO A 78 13.74 24.85 -26.55
C PRO A 78 13.45 26.24 -25.95
N PRO A 79 13.35 27.29 -26.79
CA PRO A 79 12.86 28.59 -26.35
C PRO A 79 11.50 28.47 -25.65
N GLY A 80 11.37 29.09 -24.48
CA GLY A 80 10.12 29.08 -23.70
C GLY A 80 9.93 27.89 -22.74
N VAL A 81 10.85 26.92 -22.70
CA VAL A 81 10.81 25.88 -21.64
C VAL A 81 11.29 26.48 -20.32
N THR A 82 10.34 26.68 -19.40
CA THR A 82 10.60 27.13 -18.03
C THR A 82 10.85 25.95 -17.09
N MET A 83 11.34 26.24 -15.88
CA MET A 83 11.46 25.22 -14.83
C MET A 83 10.13 24.50 -14.57
N TRP A 84 9.01 25.22 -14.59
CA TRP A 84 7.70 24.62 -14.41
C TRP A 84 7.37 23.63 -15.53
N ASN A 85 7.60 23.99 -16.79
CA ASN A 85 7.38 23.09 -17.93
C ASN A 85 8.26 21.82 -17.85
N ALA A 86 9.48 21.94 -17.30
CA ALA A 86 10.35 20.79 -17.09
C ALA A 86 9.85 19.85 -15.96
N ILE A 87 9.30 20.41 -14.88
CA ILE A 87 8.74 19.65 -13.76
C ILE A 87 7.38 19.04 -14.14
N ALA A 88 6.47 19.83 -14.68
CA ALA A 88 5.10 19.45 -15.02
C ALA A 88 5.02 18.72 -16.37
N ASN A 89 5.80 17.65 -16.50
CA ASN A 89 5.83 16.79 -17.67
C ASN A 89 4.77 15.68 -17.62
N ALA A 90 4.63 14.93 -18.71
CA ALA A 90 3.54 13.97 -18.95
C ALA A 90 3.33 12.96 -17.81
N THR A 91 4.42 12.48 -17.19
CA THR A 91 4.34 11.43 -16.17
C THR A 91 4.41 11.95 -14.73
N TRP A 92 4.54 13.27 -14.52
CA TRP A 92 4.74 13.88 -13.20
C TRP A 92 3.58 13.69 -12.23
N ILE A 93 2.35 14.08 -12.59
CA ILE A 93 1.19 13.89 -11.71
C ILE A 93 0.88 12.39 -11.50
N PRO A 94 0.86 11.54 -12.54
CA PRO A 94 0.64 10.11 -12.36
C PRO A 94 1.63 9.45 -11.39
N ILE A 95 2.94 9.77 -11.50
CA ILE A 95 3.93 9.20 -10.57
C ILE A 95 3.75 9.75 -9.15
N ASN A 96 3.37 11.02 -9.00
CA ASN A 96 3.17 11.63 -7.68
C ASN A 96 2.02 10.96 -6.95
N ILE A 97 0.89 10.75 -7.63
CA ILE A 97 -0.27 10.05 -7.05
C ILE A 97 0.10 8.60 -6.71
N HIS A 98 0.75 7.88 -7.64
CA HIS A 98 1.19 6.51 -7.39
C HIS A 98 2.14 6.41 -6.18
N ARG A 99 3.16 7.27 -6.11
CA ARG A 99 4.16 7.25 -5.04
C ARG A 99 3.58 7.72 -3.70
N LEU A 100 2.69 8.70 -3.68
CA LEU A 100 2.00 9.13 -2.45
C LEU A 100 1.25 7.96 -1.82
N ILE A 101 0.44 7.26 -2.64
CA ILE A 101 -0.32 6.10 -2.19
C ILE A 101 0.65 4.97 -1.78
N ALA A 102 1.65 4.66 -2.60
CA ALA A 102 2.62 3.60 -2.30
C ALA A 102 3.41 3.86 -1.00
N ASN A 103 3.79 5.11 -0.73
CA ASN A 103 4.47 5.48 0.51
C ASN A 103 3.57 5.31 1.73
N ALA A 104 2.27 5.62 1.61
CA ALA A 104 1.31 5.38 2.68
C ALA A 104 1.11 3.87 2.95
N VAL A 105 1.05 3.05 1.90
CA VAL A 105 0.99 1.58 2.03
C VAL A 105 2.24 1.07 2.73
N PHE A 106 3.41 1.53 2.29
CA PHE A 106 4.69 1.14 2.84
C PHE A 106 4.81 1.51 4.31
N GLY A 107 4.52 2.77 4.67
CA GLY A 107 4.56 3.26 6.05
C GLY A 107 3.63 2.46 6.96
N GLY A 108 2.38 2.22 6.54
CA GLY A 108 1.45 1.36 7.28
C GLY A 108 1.96 -0.06 7.47
N SER A 109 2.58 -0.63 6.44
CA SER A 109 3.15 -1.99 6.49
C SER A 109 4.36 -2.08 7.43
N ILE A 110 5.25 -1.08 7.44
CA ILE A 110 6.40 -1.02 8.35
C ILE A 110 5.94 -0.86 9.81
N VAL A 111 4.96 -0.01 10.06
CA VAL A 111 4.34 0.14 11.40
C VAL A 111 3.71 -1.18 11.84
N ALA A 112 3.00 -1.87 10.95
CA ALA A 112 2.41 -3.17 11.24
C ALA A 112 3.47 -4.25 11.52
N ALA A 113 4.57 -4.27 10.78
CA ALA A 113 5.69 -5.15 11.06
C ALA A 113 6.35 -4.84 12.42
N TYR A 114 6.60 -3.57 12.74
CA TYR A 114 7.13 -3.18 14.05
C TYR A 114 6.23 -3.67 15.18
N SER A 115 4.91 -3.46 15.07
CA SER A 115 3.97 -3.96 16.07
C SER A 115 3.94 -5.47 16.15
N GLY A 116 4.09 -6.20 15.04
CA GLY A 116 4.19 -7.65 15.05
C GLY A 116 5.42 -8.14 15.81
N TYR A 117 6.57 -7.48 15.60
CA TYR A 117 7.79 -7.75 16.37
C TYR A 117 7.58 -7.51 17.86
N ARG A 118 7.01 -6.36 18.23
CA ARG A 118 6.77 -6.01 19.63
C ARG A 118 5.71 -6.89 20.28
N PHE A 119 4.66 -7.28 19.56
CA PHE A 119 3.64 -8.20 20.04
C PHE A 119 4.21 -9.59 20.39
N LEU A 120 5.13 -10.10 19.56
CA LEU A 120 5.80 -11.38 19.81
C LEU A 120 6.83 -11.28 20.97
N ALA A 121 7.43 -10.11 21.16
CA ALA A 121 8.39 -9.86 22.23
C ALA A 121 7.73 -9.46 23.57
N ALA A 122 6.46 -9.06 23.55
CA ALA A 122 5.72 -8.56 24.71
C ALA A 122 5.68 -9.59 25.85
N ARG A 123 5.86 -9.10 27.08
CA ARG A 123 5.87 -9.95 28.29
C ARG A 123 4.60 -9.82 29.12
N THR A 124 3.86 -8.74 28.93
CA THR A 124 2.61 -8.48 29.64
C THR A 124 1.41 -8.52 28.69
N PRO A 125 0.22 -8.88 29.20
CA PRO A 125 -1.02 -8.78 28.44
C PRO A 125 -1.29 -7.36 27.91
N GLU A 126 -0.93 -6.33 28.68
CA GLU A 126 -1.14 -4.93 28.34
C GLU A 126 -0.27 -4.48 27.17
N GLU A 127 1.03 -4.80 27.17
CA GLU A 127 1.92 -4.55 26.03
C GLU A 127 1.42 -5.28 24.79
N ARG A 128 1.05 -6.55 24.95
CA ARG A 128 0.57 -7.37 23.85
C ARG A 128 -0.71 -6.77 23.27
N ALA A 129 -1.64 -6.29 24.09
CA ALA A 129 -2.84 -5.58 23.65
C ALA A 129 -2.53 -4.27 22.91
N HIS A 130 -1.57 -3.48 23.41
CA HIS A 130 -1.15 -2.23 22.77
C HIS A 130 -0.60 -2.48 21.35
N TYR A 131 0.35 -3.40 21.20
CA TYR A 131 0.93 -3.70 19.89
C TYR A 131 -0.04 -4.42 18.97
N ASP A 132 -0.99 -5.16 19.51
CA ASP A 132 -2.08 -5.73 18.71
C ASP A 132 -2.95 -4.64 18.05
N TRP A 133 -3.29 -3.60 18.83
CA TRP A 133 -3.98 -2.42 18.33
C TRP A 133 -3.14 -1.67 17.30
N MET A 134 -1.85 -1.44 17.59
CA MET A 134 -0.93 -0.78 16.67
C MET A 134 -0.82 -1.52 15.34
N GLY A 135 -0.75 -2.85 15.37
CA GLY A 135 -0.69 -3.69 14.17
C GLY A 135 -1.96 -3.66 13.35
N TYR A 136 -3.11 -3.61 14.02
CA TYR A 136 -4.38 -3.39 13.35
C TYR A 136 -4.42 -2.03 12.64
N VAL A 137 -3.98 -0.95 13.30
CA VAL A 137 -3.95 0.40 12.71
C VAL A 137 -2.99 0.47 11.53
N GLY A 138 -1.77 -0.06 11.67
CA GLY A 138 -0.79 -0.10 10.57
C GLY A 138 -1.30 -0.89 9.37
N ASN A 139 -1.84 -2.09 9.60
CA ASN A 139 -2.44 -2.91 8.56
C ASN A 139 -3.66 -2.23 7.91
N PHE A 140 -4.49 -1.53 8.69
CA PHE A 140 -5.62 -0.78 8.17
C PHE A 140 -5.18 0.34 7.23
N ILE A 141 -4.17 1.14 7.61
CA ILE A 141 -3.60 2.19 6.75
C ILE A 141 -3.04 1.55 5.47
N ALA A 142 -2.28 0.46 5.61
CA ALA A 142 -1.68 -0.24 4.49
C ALA A 142 -2.73 -0.74 3.49
N ILE A 143 -3.74 -1.49 3.94
CA ILE A 143 -4.77 -2.07 3.07
C ILE A 143 -5.65 -0.99 2.44
N SER A 144 -6.08 0.01 3.22
CA SER A 144 -7.00 1.04 2.74
C SER A 144 -6.39 1.86 1.60
N THR A 145 -5.09 2.12 1.68
CA THR A 145 -4.34 2.80 0.62
C THR A 145 -3.92 1.84 -0.50
N PHE A 146 -3.67 0.56 -0.18
CA PHE A 146 -3.27 -0.45 -1.15
C PHE A 146 -4.39 -0.78 -2.14
N ILE A 147 -5.64 -0.80 -1.69
CA ILE A 147 -6.80 -1.07 -2.55
C ILE A 147 -6.88 -0.10 -3.75
N VAL A 148 -6.45 1.15 -3.59
CA VAL A 148 -6.45 2.15 -4.68
C VAL A 148 -5.13 2.23 -5.45
N LEU A 149 -4.06 1.62 -4.95
CA LEU A 149 -2.72 1.69 -5.55
C LEU A 149 -2.66 1.07 -6.96
N PRO A 150 -3.27 -0.10 -7.26
CA PRO A 150 -3.29 -0.66 -8.62
C PRO A 150 -3.85 0.32 -9.65
N PHE A 151 -4.84 1.14 -9.29
CA PHE A 151 -5.42 2.13 -10.19
C PHE A 151 -4.44 3.24 -10.53
N ALA A 152 -3.73 3.77 -9.52
CA ALA A 152 -2.70 4.78 -9.75
C ALA A 152 -1.53 4.23 -10.58
N GLY A 153 -1.16 2.96 -10.37
CA GLY A 153 -0.15 2.27 -11.20
C GLY A 153 -0.60 2.08 -12.64
N TYR A 154 -1.86 1.70 -12.86
CA TYR A 154 -2.44 1.56 -14.20
C TYR A 154 -2.48 2.90 -14.94
N TRP A 155 -2.91 3.97 -14.25
CA TRP A 155 -2.91 5.32 -14.82
C TRP A 155 -1.50 5.75 -15.24
N LEU A 156 -0.50 5.58 -14.36
CA LEU A 156 0.90 5.85 -14.70
C LEU A 156 1.37 5.04 -15.92
N GLY A 157 1.06 3.74 -15.97
CA GLY A 157 1.45 2.89 -17.10
C GLY A 157 0.83 3.33 -18.42
N ARG A 158 -0.44 3.75 -18.40
CA ARG A 158 -1.14 4.31 -19.56
C ARG A 158 -0.48 5.60 -20.05
N GLU A 159 -0.15 6.53 -19.15
CA GLU A 159 0.46 7.81 -19.51
C GLU A 159 1.86 7.63 -20.13
N ILE A 160 2.65 6.68 -19.61
CA ILE A 160 3.93 6.29 -20.22
C ILE A 160 3.70 5.75 -21.64
N TYR A 161 2.72 4.86 -21.82
CA TYR A 161 2.39 4.28 -23.13
C TYR A 161 1.92 5.34 -24.13
N GLN A 162 1.09 6.28 -23.69
CA GLN A 162 0.58 7.38 -24.52
C GLN A 162 1.68 8.38 -24.89
N TYR A 163 2.64 8.61 -23.98
CA TYR A 163 3.80 9.45 -24.27
C TYR A 163 4.73 8.81 -25.30
N ASN A 164 5.06 7.52 -25.15
CA ASN A 164 5.90 6.79 -26.09
C ASN A 164 5.54 5.29 -26.13
N GLN A 165 5.11 4.82 -27.30
CA GLN A 165 4.69 3.44 -27.49
C GLN A 165 5.82 2.43 -27.29
N GLN A 166 7.07 2.78 -27.63
CA GLN A 166 8.22 1.88 -27.48
C GLN A 166 8.54 1.62 -26.00
N MET A 167 8.46 2.64 -25.14
CA MET A 167 8.58 2.45 -23.69
C MET A 167 7.45 1.56 -23.16
N GLY A 168 6.22 1.77 -23.65
CA GLY A 168 5.07 0.93 -23.31
C GLY A 168 5.24 -0.54 -23.69
N ILE A 169 5.70 -0.81 -24.93
CA ILE A 169 5.99 -2.17 -25.42
C ILE A 169 7.10 -2.80 -24.59
N THR A 170 8.20 -2.07 -24.34
CA THR A 170 9.32 -2.55 -23.52
C THR A 170 8.86 -3.01 -22.14
N MET A 171 7.94 -2.23 -21.54
CA MET A 171 7.39 -2.48 -20.23
C MET A 171 6.47 -3.71 -20.21
N MET A 172 5.46 -3.79 -21.08
CA MET A 172 4.39 -4.80 -20.97
C MET A 172 4.59 -6.05 -21.84
N GLY A 173 5.24 -5.93 -22.99
CA GLY A 173 5.43 -7.02 -23.95
C GLY A 173 6.89 -7.41 -24.20
N GLY A 174 7.83 -6.56 -23.81
CA GLY A 174 9.27 -6.76 -24.01
C GLY A 174 9.93 -7.55 -22.88
N PHE A 175 11.23 -7.33 -22.71
CA PHE A 175 12.06 -8.04 -21.72
C PHE A 175 11.62 -7.81 -20.26
N MET A 176 10.85 -6.75 -19.98
CA MET A 176 10.29 -6.49 -18.65
C MET A 176 8.95 -7.20 -18.39
N SER A 177 8.35 -7.89 -19.36
CA SER A 177 7.04 -8.55 -19.20
C SER A 177 7.01 -9.50 -17.99
N TRP A 178 8.07 -10.28 -17.78
CA TRP A 178 8.20 -11.18 -16.63
C TRP A 178 8.37 -10.46 -15.29
N LEU A 179 8.93 -9.24 -15.28
CA LEU A 179 8.95 -8.40 -14.09
C LEU A 179 7.52 -8.06 -13.62
N TRP A 180 6.60 -7.81 -14.55
CA TRP A 180 5.17 -7.58 -14.24
C TRP A 180 4.47 -8.84 -13.73
N ILE A 181 4.92 -10.02 -14.15
CA ILE A 181 4.41 -11.29 -13.61
C ILE A 181 4.89 -11.49 -12.18
N VAL A 182 6.18 -11.28 -11.91
CA VAL A 182 6.71 -11.28 -10.53
C VAL A 182 5.96 -10.26 -9.67
N GLN A 183 5.72 -9.07 -10.20
CA GLN A 183 4.91 -8.05 -9.53
C GLN A 183 3.49 -8.55 -9.20
N ALA A 184 2.79 -9.16 -10.15
CA ALA A 184 1.45 -9.70 -9.94
C ALA A 184 1.44 -10.81 -8.86
N VAL A 185 2.48 -11.65 -8.82
CA VAL A 185 2.66 -12.65 -7.76
C VAL A 185 2.80 -11.97 -6.40
N LEU A 186 3.69 -10.99 -6.26
CA LEU A 186 3.90 -10.27 -5.00
C LEU A 186 2.64 -9.51 -4.55
N ILE A 187 1.93 -8.86 -5.47
CA ILE A 187 0.68 -8.16 -5.14
C ILE A 187 -0.41 -9.13 -4.68
N GLY A 188 -0.51 -10.32 -5.26
CA GLY A 188 -1.43 -11.34 -4.77
C GLY A 188 -1.09 -11.84 -3.38
N VAL A 189 0.20 -12.02 -3.06
CA VAL A 189 0.66 -12.31 -1.69
C VAL A 189 0.22 -11.20 -0.73
N LEU A 190 0.39 -9.92 -1.11
CA LEU A 190 -0.06 -8.79 -0.29
C LEU A 190 -1.56 -8.85 -0.01
N PHE A 191 -2.39 -9.07 -1.03
CA PHE A 191 -3.84 -9.22 -0.84
C PHE A 191 -4.18 -10.39 0.08
N LEU A 192 -3.56 -11.56 -0.10
CA LEU A 192 -3.82 -12.72 0.73
C LEU A 192 -3.40 -12.49 2.18
N CYS A 193 -2.20 -11.98 2.44
CA CYS A 193 -1.72 -11.72 3.80
C CYS A 193 -2.55 -10.65 4.53
N ALA A 194 -2.91 -9.58 3.82
CA ALA A 194 -3.80 -8.53 4.31
C ALA A 194 -5.15 -9.09 4.78
N ASN A 195 -5.79 -9.89 3.92
CA ASN A 195 -7.08 -10.51 4.22
C ASN A 195 -6.95 -11.56 5.34
N TYR A 196 -5.90 -12.38 5.30
CA TYR A 196 -5.61 -13.40 6.30
C TYR A 196 -5.45 -12.81 7.70
N TYR A 197 -4.74 -11.69 7.83
CA TYR A 197 -4.61 -10.97 9.10
C TYR A 197 -5.99 -10.54 9.65
N LEU A 198 -6.83 -9.95 8.79
CA LEU A 198 -8.20 -9.54 9.17
C LEU A 198 -9.04 -10.75 9.59
N TRP A 199 -8.98 -11.85 8.84
CA TRP A 199 -9.79 -13.03 9.12
C TRP A 199 -9.39 -13.74 10.41
N ILE A 200 -8.10 -13.85 10.70
CA ILE A 200 -7.65 -14.34 12.01
C ILE A 200 -8.07 -13.37 13.11
N GLY A 201 -7.96 -12.06 12.84
CA GLY A 201 -8.37 -11.02 13.78
C GLY A 201 -9.85 -11.06 14.14
N MET A 202 -10.69 -11.76 13.37
CA MET A 202 -12.08 -12.00 13.79
C MET A 202 -12.17 -12.86 15.06
N GLY A 203 -11.18 -13.72 15.34
CA GLY A 203 -11.18 -14.57 16.55
C GLY A 203 -11.12 -13.79 17.86
N ARG A 204 -10.62 -12.54 17.85
CA ARG A 204 -10.60 -11.65 19.03
C ARG A 204 -11.84 -10.74 19.14
N ILE A 205 -12.78 -10.83 18.21
CA ILE A 205 -13.93 -9.92 18.12
C ILE A 205 -15.22 -10.69 18.45
N PRO A 206 -15.87 -10.42 19.60
CA PRO A 206 -17.15 -11.03 19.93
C PRO A 206 -18.23 -10.73 18.87
N GLY A 207 -18.91 -11.76 18.39
CA GLY A 207 -19.92 -11.65 17.34
C GLY A 207 -19.37 -11.80 15.91
N ALA A 208 -18.06 -11.94 15.72
CA ALA A 208 -17.49 -12.16 14.40
C ALA A 208 -17.76 -13.56 13.84
N GLU A 209 -18.14 -14.52 14.69
CA GLU A 209 -18.41 -15.93 14.33
C GLU A 209 -19.44 -16.03 13.20
N ARG A 210 -20.37 -15.06 13.15
CA ARG A 210 -21.38 -14.86 12.11
C ARG A 210 -20.79 -14.76 10.70
N PHE A 211 -19.58 -14.23 10.60
CA PHE A 211 -18.95 -13.90 9.33
C PHE A 211 -17.79 -14.83 8.95
N VAL A 212 -17.25 -15.59 9.90
CA VAL A 212 -16.16 -16.55 9.68
C VAL A 212 -16.44 -17.51 8.52
N PRO A 213 -17.65 -18.07 8.34
CA PRO A 213 -17.94 -19.01 7.24
C PRO A 213 -17.77 -18.42 5.84
N TYR A 214 -17.83 -17.09 5.68
CA TYR A 214 -17.69 -16.43 4.37
C TYR A 214 -16.23 -16.29 3.92
N THR A 215 -15.27 -16.41 4.85
CA THR A 215 -13.83 -16.26 4.56
C THR A 215 -13.34 -17.25 3.51
N LYS A 216 -13.83 -18.50 3.52
CA LYS A 216 -13.46 -19.53 2.53
C LYS A 216 -13.85 -19.15 1.10
N TRP A 217 -14.99 -18.48 0.92
CA TRP A 217 -15.46 -18.05 -0.40
C TRP A 217 -14.68 -16.84 -0.90
N MET A 218 -14.37 -15.90 -0.01
CA MET A 218 -13.48 -14.78 -0.33
C MET A 218 -12.08 -15.27 -0.68
N LEU A 219 -11.55 -16.25 0.07
CA LEU A 219 -10.27 -16.90 -0.24
C LEU A 219 -10.29 -17.59 -1.60
N LEU A 220 -11.31 -18.38 -1.91
CA LEU A 220 -11.46 -19.04 -3.20
C LEU A 220 -11.43 -18.02 -4.34
N LEU A 221 -12.20 -16.94 -4.23
CA LEU A 221 -12.25 -15.89 -5.23
C LEU A 221 -10.89 -15.19 -5.38
N LEU A 222 -10.22 -14.85 -4.27
CA LEU A 222 -8.88 -14.26 -4.29
C LEU A 222 -7.86 -15.18 -4.98
N ILE A 223 -7.87 -16.48 -4.68
CA ILE A 223 -6.95 -17.46 -5.29
C ILE A 223 -7.22 -17.58 -6.79
N VAL A 224 -8.47 -17.73 -7.21
CA VAL A 224 -8.83 -17.87 -8.64
C VAL A 224 -8.43 -16.61 -9.41
N CYS A 225 -8.74 -15.43 -8.88
CA CYS A 225 -8.32 -14.17 -9.49
C CYS A 225 -6.79 -14.03 -9.50
N TRP A 226 -6.10 -14.43 -8.44
CA TRP A 226 -4.64 -14.36 -8.39
C TRP A 226 -3.97 -15.28 -9.42
N ILE A 227 -4.46 -16.51 -9.60
CA ILE A 227 -4.00 -17.43 -10.65
C ILE A 227 -4.20 -16.80 -12.03
N ALA A 228 -5.40 -16.27 -12.30
CA ALA A 228 -5.67 -15.61 -13.57
C ALA A 228 -4.75 -14.39 -13.80
N TRP A 229 -4.54 -13.56 -12.77
CA TRP A 229 -3.74 -12.35 -12.89
C TRP A 229 -2.26 -12.63 -13.09
N SER A 230 -1.73 -13.64 -12.40
CA SER A 230 -0.31 -14.05 -12.47
C SER A 230 0.03 -14.84 -13.73
N THR A 231 -0.95 -15.16 -14.59
CA THR A 231 -0.67 -15.90 -15.83
C THR A 231 0.10 -15.03 -16.84
N PRO A 232 1.24 -15.51 -17.39
CA PRO A 232 2.02 -14.78 -18.39
C PRO A 232 1.36 -14.80 -19.78
N HIS A 233 1.56 -13.73 -20.56
CA HIS A 233 1.12 -13.69 -21.96
C HIS A 233 2.16 -14.29 -22.92
N THR A 234 3.45 -14.21 -22.56
CA THR A 234 4.59 -14.73 -23.30
C THR A 234 5.33 -15.76 -22.45
N MET A 235 5.61 -16.93 -23.01
CA MET A 235 6.32 -18.01 -22.31
C MET A 235 7.83 -17.91 -22.56
N ILE A 236 8.63 -18.05 -21.49
CA ILE A 236 10.06 -18.35 -21.65
C ILE A 236 10.13 -19.84 -21.95
N ALA A 237 10.40 -20.16 -23.20
CA ALA A 237 10.36 -21.52 -23.73
C ALA A 237 11.55 -21.73 -24.68
N THR A 238 12.05 -22.96 -24.71
CA THR A 238 13.01 -23.45 -25.70
C THR A 238 12.38 -23.46 -27.10
N ARG A 239 13.22 -23.58 -28.14
CA ARG A 239 12.72 -23.63 -29.52
C ARG A 239 11.78 -24.82 -29.76
N GLU A 240 12.06 -25.96 -29.14
CA GLU A 240 11.24 -27.17 -29.24
C GLU A 240 9.87 -26.95 -28.58
N GLU A 241 9.85 -26.35 -27.39
CA GLU A 241 8.61 -26.01 -26.70
C GLU A 241 7.78 -25.00 -27.51
N LEU A 242 8.41 -23.96 -28.07
CA LEU A 242 7.75 -23.00 -28.95
C LEU A 242 7.14 -23.66 -30.19
N ALA A 243 7.86 -24.60 -30.81
CA ALA A 243 7.36 -25.37 -31.93
C ALA A 243 6.16 -26.24 -31.51
N SER A 244 6.24 -26.90 -30.36
CA SER A 244 5.14 -27.71 -29.82
C SER A 244 3.89 -26.91 -29.47
N MET A 245 4.04 -25.66 -29.03
CA MET A 245 2.94 -24.74 -28.72
C MET A 245 2.35 -24.06 -29.96
N GLY A 246 2.97 -24.21 -31.13
CA GLY A 246 2.57 -23.51 -32.36
C GLY A 246 2.93 -22.03 -32.38
N GLY A 247 3.87 -21.57 -31.54
CA GLY A 247 4.35 -20.18 -31.50
C GLY A 247 4.83 -19.71 -30.13
N ALA A 248 5.00 -18.38 -30.01
CA ALA A 248 5.44 -17.70 -28.79
C ALA A 248 4.37 -17.63 -27.67
N HIS A 249 3.12 -17.97 -28.00
CA HIS A 249 1.98 -17.86 -27.11
C HIS A 249 1.37 -19.24 -26.88
N HIS A 250 1.20 -19.60 -25.61
CA HIS A 250 0.53 -20.85 -25.26
C HIS A 250 -0.96 -20.78 -25.69
N PRO A 251 -1.53 -21.81 -26.35
CA PRO A 251 -2.89 -21.77 -26.89
C PRO A 251 -3.98 -21.42 -25.86
N PHE A 252 -3.89 -22.00 -24.66
CA PHE A 252 -4.81 -21.73 -23.56
C PHE A 252 -4.41 -20.52 -22.68
N LEU A 253 -3.18 -20.50 -22.16
CA LEU A 253 -2.76 -19.50 -21.15
C LEU A 253 -2.65 -18.07 -21.70
N ASN A 254 -2.42 -17.87 -23.00
CA ASN A 254 -2.27 -16.51 -23.55
C ASN A 254 -3.51 -15.64 -23.29
N VAL A 255 -4.69 -16.26 -23.25
CA VAL A 255 -5.99 -15.60 -23.05
C VAL A 255 -6.06 -15.02 -21.63
N LEU A 256 -5.50 -15.71 -20.63
CA LEU A 256 -5.42 -15.18 -19.27
C LEU A 256 -4.30 -14.14 -19.11
N GLY A 257 -3.31 -14.16 -20.01
CA GLY A 257 -2.20 -13.21 -20.03
C GLY A 257 -2.56 -11.81 -20.51
N VAL A 258 -3.71 -11.59 -21.16
CA VAL A 258 -4.06 -10.25 -21.66
C VAL A 258 -4.63 -9.32 -20.57
N MET A 259 -4.57 -8.02 -20.83
CA MET A 259 -5.08 -6.99 -19.89
C MET A 259 -6.54 -7.17 -19.47
N SER A 260 -7.36 -7.81 -20.31
CA SER A 260 -8.77 -8.10 -19.98
C SER A 260 -8.91 -8.99 -18.74
N ALA A 261 -8.24 -10.15 -18.73
CA ALA A 261 -8.21 -11.05 -17.58
C ALA A 261 -7.57 -10.37 -16.37
N LYS A 262 -6.40 -9.74 -16.57
CA LYS A 262 -5.62 -9.11 -15.50
C LYS A 262 -6.40 -8.01 -14.77
N ASN A 263 -7.02 -7.09 -15.50
CA ASN A 263 -7.81 -6.01 -14.93
C ASN A 263 -9.08 -6.52 -14.24
N THR A 264 -9.74 -7.54 -14.82
CA THR A 264 -10.92 -8.15 -14.20
C THR A 264 -10.56 -8.80 -12.87
N ALA A 265 -9.50 -9.61 -12.86
CA ALA A 265 -9.02 -10.29 -11.66
C ALA A 265 -8.65 -9.32 -10.54
N VAL A 266 -7.84 -8.29 -10.80
CA VAL A 266 -7.44 -7.34 -9.76
C VAL A 266 -8.63 -6.56 -9.19
N ASN A 267 -9.59 -6.16 -10.03
CA ASN A 267 -10.79 -5.44 -9.56
C ASN A 267 -11.68 -6.33 -8.67
N LEU A 268 -11.83 -7.61 -9.00
CA LEU A 268 -12.54 -8.56 -8.14
C LEU A 268 -11.80 -8.83 -6.83
N MET A 269 -10.46 -8.90 -6.85
CA MET A 269 -9.65 -9.02 -5.63
C MET A 269 -9.80 -7.78 -4.72
N ILE A 270 -9.85 -6.59 -5.31
CA ILE A 270 -10.10 -5.34 -4.60
C ILE A 270 -11.48 -5.36 -3.94
N LEU A 271 -12.55 -5.67 -4.70
CA LEU A 271 -13.91 -5.75 -4.15
C LEU A 271 -13.98 -6.77 -3.00
N THR A 272 -13.34 -7.92 -3.16
CA THR A 272 -13.30 -8.97 -2.13
C THR A 272 -12.57 -8.50 -0.87
N THR A 273 -11.44 -7.82 -1.02
CA THR A 273 -10.67 -7.27 0.11
C THR A 273 -11.44 -6.16 0.82
N PHE A 274 -12.13 -5.31 0.08
CA PHE A 274 -13.01 -4.31 0.64
C PHE A 274 -14.18 -4.94 1.41
N LEU A 275 -14.77 -6.02 0.89
CA LEU A 275 -15.80 -6.80 1.58
C LEU A 275 -15.27 -7.39 2.91
N SER A 276 -14.07 -7.98 2.91
CA SER A 276 -13.41 -8.44 4.14
C SER A 276 -13.29 -7.33 5.18
N PHE A 277 -12.92 -6.12 4.76
CA PHE A 277 -12.82 -4.97 5.66
C PHE A 277 -14.18 -4.55 6.24
N LEU A 278 -15.22 -4.47 5.40
CA LEU A 278 -16.58 -4.12 5.86
C LEU A 278 -17.10 -5.13 6.88
N ILE A 279 -16.91 -6.41 6.60
CA ILE A 279 -17.29 -7.51 7.50
C ILE A 279 -16.55 -7.37 8.84
N TYR A 280 -15.23 -7.17 8.78
CA TYR A 280 -14.40 -6.97 9.98
C TYR A 280 -14.89 -5.78 10.81
N ARG A 281 -15.20 -4.65 10.16
CA ARG A 281 -15.69 -3.42 10.82
C ARG A 281 -17.07 -3.61 11.48
N ARG A 282 -17.88 -4.52 10.97
CA ARG A 282 -19.23 -4.84 11.47
C ARG A 282 -19.25 -5.98 12.49
N ALA A 283 -18.14 -6.70 12.65
CA ALA A 283 -18.09 -7.96 13.39
C ALA A 283 -18.64 -7.86 14.82
N ASN A 284 -18.27 -6.84 15.60
CA ASN A 284 -18.81 -6.59 16.94
C ASN A 284 -19.96 -5.59 17.00
N LYS A 285 -20.56 -5.20 15.87
CA LYS A 285 -21.62 -4.18 15.86
C LYS A 285 -23.00 -4.78 15.65
N ASN A 286 -23.98 -4.11 16.25
CA ASN A 286 -25.40 -4.30 16.04
C ASN A 286 -26.01 -2.99 15.54
N SER A 287 -26.40 -2.98 14.28
CA SER A 287 -27.09 -1.83 13.69
C SER A 287 -28.50 -1.72 14.28
N VAL A 288 -28.82 -0.56 14.85
CA VAL A 288 -30.12 -0.28 15.49
C VAL A 288 -31.06 0.53 14.59
N VAL A 289 -30.55 1.09 13.49
CA VAL A 289 -31.36 1.88 12.57
C VAL A 289 -32.40 1.00 11.85
N PRO A 290 -33.66 1.46 11.70
CA PRO A 290 -34.76 0.61 11.20
C PRO A 290 -34.55 0.14 9.76
N TRP A 291 -33.81 0.92 8.96
CA TRP A 291 -33.50 0.63 7.57
C TRP A 291 -32.19 -0.16 7.39
N ALA A 292 -31.55 -0.66 8.46
CA ALA A 292 -30.26 -1.37 8.38
C ALA A 292 -30.27 -2.56 7.42
N ARG A 293 -31.39 -3.31 7.39
CA ARG A 293 -31.59 -4.43 6.47
C ARG A 293 -31.62 -3.95 5.02
N THR A 294 -32.43 -2.94 4.72
CA THR A 294 -32.54 -2.33 3.39
C THR A 294 -31.19 -1.77 2.93
N GLY A 295 -30.50 -1.02 3.79
CA GLY A 295 -29.18 -0.48 3.48
C GLY A 295 -28.14 -1.56 3.20
N THR A 296 -28.17 -2.68 3.94
CA THR A 296 -27.30 -3.83 3.69
C THR A 296 -27.61 -4.50 2.35
N MET A 297 -28.90 -4.62 1.98
CA MET A 297 -29.31 -5.14 0.67
C MET A 297 -28.86 -4.22 -0.47
N ILE A 298 -28.95 -2.89 -0.29
CA ILE A 298 -28.44 -1.92 -1.26
C ILE A 298 -26.93 -2.09 -1.45
N GLN A 299 -26.16 -2.22 -0.37
CA GLN A 299 -24.72 -2.46 -0.48
C GLN A 299 -24.41 -3.77 -1.21
N ALA A 300 -25.15 -4.85 -0.93
CA ALA A 300 -25.01 -6.11 -1.65
C ALA A 300 -25.29 -5.92 -3.16
N ALA A 301 -26.34 -5.19 -3.51
CA ALA A 301 -26.64 -4.85 -4.90
C ALA A 301 -25.51 -4.02 -5.54
N MET A 302 -24.92 -3.06 -4.82
CA MET A 302 -23.77 -2.28 -5.32
C MET A 302 -22.55 -3.17 -5.62
N PHE A 303 -22.24 -4.14 -4.75
CA PHE A 303 -21.18 -5.12 -5.00
C PHE A 303 -21.46 -5.96 -6.25
N LEU A 304 -22.70 -6.45 -6.41
CA LEU A 304 -23.11 -7.26 -7.56
C LEU A 304 -23.05 -6.45 -8.87
N ILE A 305 -23.53 -5.21 -8.86
CA ILE A 305 -23.49 -4.32 -10.02
C ILE A 305 -22.03 -4.02 -10.39
N ALA A 306 -21.18 -3.68 -9.42
CA ALA A 306 -19.77 -3.42 -9.69
C ALA A 306 -19.06 -4.66 -10.25
N ALA A 307 -19.29 -5.84 -9.68
CA ALA A 307 -18.76 -7.10 -10.19
C ALA A 307 -19.28 -7.39 -11.61
N ALA A 308 -20.56 -7.16 -11.89
CA ALA A 308 -21.15 -7.35 -13.21
C ALA A 308 -20.54 -6.41 -14.27
N VAL A 309 -20.34 -5.13 -13.93
CA VAL A 309 -19.66 -4.16 -14.82
C VAL A 309 -18.21 -4.58 -15.07
N VAL A 310 -17.49 -4.99 -14.04
CA VAL A 310 -16.11 -5.48 -14.15
C VAL A 310 -16.07 -6.70 -15.07
N LEU A 311 -16.94 -7.69 -14.87
CA LEU A 311 -17.01 -8.88 -15.71
C LEU A 311 -17.42 -8.56 -17.15
N PHE A 312 -18.41 -7.68 -17.35
CA PHE A 312 -18.87 -7.28 -18.68
C PHE A 312 -17.73 -6.70 -19.52
N TYR A 313 -17.04 -5.67 -19.02
CA TYR A 313 -15.90 -5.07 -19.73
C TYR A 313 -14.71 -6.02 -19.84
N GLY A 314 -14.54 -6.92 -18.87
CA GLY A 314 -13.54 -7.98 -18.88
C GLY A 314 -13.75 -8.99 -20.00
N VAL A 315 -14.99 -9.43 -20.22
CA VAL A 315 -15.37 -10.36 -21.29
C VAL A 315 -15.41 -9.64 -22.63
N TYR A 316 -16.03 -8.46 -22.69
CA TYR A 316 -16.13 -7.70 -23.93
C TYR A 316 -14.76 -7.26 -24.47
N GLY A 317 -13.78 -7.03 -23.57
CA GLY A 317 -12.41 -6.71 -23.92
C GLY A 317 -11.70 -7.74 -24.80
N TYR A 318 -12.15 -9.00 -24.85
CA TYR A 318 -11.61 -10.02 -25.77
C TYR A 318 -12.05 -9.85 -27.22
N PHE A 319 -13.16 -9.15 -27.46
CA PHE A 319 -13.76 -8.97 -28.78
C PHE A 319 -13.41 -7.62 -29.43
N VAL A 320 -12.50 -6.85 -28.80
CA VAL A 320 -12.08 -5.53 -29.28
C VAL A 320 -10.56 -5.40 -29.38
N GLU A 321 -10.14 -4.41 -30.16
CA GLU A 321 -8.74 -4.04 -30.30
C GLU A 321 -8.08 -3.65 -28.96
N ALA A 322 -6.77 -3.82 -28.86
CA ALA A 322 -6.01 -3.59 -27.63
C ALA A 322 -6.15 -2.15 -27.08
N ILE A 323 -6.21 -1.14 -27.95
CA ILE A 323 -6.35 0.26 -27.53
C ILE A 323 -7.72 0.54 -26.91
N VAL A 324 -8.79 -0.03 -27.47
CA VAL A 324 -10.15 0.07 -26.94
C VAL A 324 -10.26 -0.67 -25.61
N ARG A 325 -9.64 -1.86 -25.52
CA ARG A 325 -9.56 -2.67 -24.30
C ARG A 325 -8.87 -1.94 -23.15
N ILE A 326 -7.79 -1.20 -23.44
CA ILE A 326 -7.12 -0.34 -22.44
C ILE A 326 -8.11 0.72 -21.95
N GLY A 327 -8.94 1.31 -22.83
CA GLY A 327 -9.99 2.25 -22.44
C GLY A 327 -11.02 1.67 -21.45
N PHE A 328 -11.39 0.39 -21.60
CA PHE A 328 -12.39 -0.25 -20.73
C PHE A 328 -12.01 -0.35 -19.26
N SER A 329 -10.71 -0.35 -18.95
CA SER A 329 -10.21 -0.31 -17.58
C SER A 329 -10.80 0.85 -16.78
N VAL A 330 -11.02 2.02 -17.41
CA VAL A 330 -11.53 3.22 -16.74
C VAL A 330 -12.92 2.95 -16.18
N TYR A 331 -13.77 2.26 -16.93
CA TYR A 331 -15.13 1.92 -16.48
C TYR A 331 -15.11 0.86 -15.36
N GLN A 332 -14.23 -0.13 -15.46
CA GLN A 332 -14.05 -1.14 -14.40
C GLN A 332 -13.62 -0.47 -13.09
N VAL A 333 -12.59 0.39 -13.15
CA VAL A 333 -12.06 1.12 -12.00
C VAL A 333 -13.11 2.07 -11.42
N ALA A 334 -13.81 2.83 -12.28
CA ALA A 334 -14.86 3.75 -11.83
C ALA A 334 -15.99 3.02 -11.10
N ALA A 335 -16.42 1.85 -11.60
CA ALA A 335 -17.43 1.03 -10.95
C ALA A 335 -16.98 0.53 -9.57
N VAL A 336 -15.74 0.07 -9.45
CA VAL A 336 -15.17 -0.38 -8.16
C VAL A 336 -15.04 0.79 -7.18
N LEU A 337 -14.52 1.94 -7.60
CA LEU A 337 -14.41 3.13 -6.74
C LEU A 337 -15.77 3.65 -6.32
N ALA A 338 -16.75 3.71 -7.22
CA ALA A 338 -18.12 4.10 -6.90
C ALA A 338 -18.77 3.14 -5.88
N CYS A 339 -18.52 1.84 -6.02
CA CYS A 339 -18.94 0.84 -5.04
C CYS A 339 -18.29 1.09 -3.68
N ILE A 340 -16.96 1.23 -3.62
CA ILE A 340 -16.23 1.48 -2.37
C ILE A 340 -16.76 2.73 -1.66
N LEU A 341 -16.89 3.85 -2.38
CA LEU A 341 -17.37 5.11 -1.82
C LEU A 341 -18.82 5.00 -1.35
N GLY A 342 -19.74 4.57 -2.22
CA GLY A 342 -21.16 4.51 -1.87
C GLY A 342 -21.45 3.51 -0.75
N VAL A 343 -20.81 2.34 -0.77
CA VAL A 343 -20.94 1.34 0.31
C VAL A 343 -20.37 1.89 1.62
N THR A 344 -19.23 2.58 1.59
CA THR A 344 -18.64 3.20 2.79
C THR A 344 -19.57 4.27 3.38
N ILE A 345 -20.14 5.13 2.53
CA ILE A 345 -21.10 6.16 2.96
C ILE A 345 -22.30 5.50 3.63
N ILE A 346 -22.94 4.53 2.97
CA ILE A 346 -24.08 3.79 3.53
C ILE A 346 -23.68 3.11 4.85
N ASP A 347 -22.49 2.51 4.93
CA ASP A 347 -22.03 1.83 6.14
C ASP A 347 -21.84 2.80 7.32
N ILE A 348 -21.35 4.01 7.07
CA ILE A 348 -21.24 5.06 8.09
C ILE A 348 -22.63 5.42 8.64
N PHE A 349 -23.64 5.54 7.78
CA PHE A 349 -25.01 5.84 8.20
C PHE A 349 -25.69 4.67 8.92
N ILE A 350 -25.50 3.42 8.46
CA ILE A 350 -26.01 2.22 9.13
C ILE A 350 -25.39 2.07 10.53
N GLY A 351 -24.12 2.43 10.68
CA GLY A 351 -23.38 2.33 11.93
C GLY A 351 -23.76 3.36 12.99
N ARG A 352 -24.64 4.33 12.69
CA ARG A 352 -25.04 5.37 13.66
C ARG A 352 -25.83 4.77 14.81
N GLY A 353 -25.37 5.01 16.03
CA GLY A 353 -25.99 4.47 17.24
C GLY A 353 -25.85 2.96 17.40
N ALA A 354 -25.01 2.29 16.60
CA ALA A 354 -24.83 0.85 16.67
C ALA A 354 -24.34 0.42 18.07
N THR A 355 -24.95 -0.61 18.64
CA THR A 355 -24.54 -1.16 19.93
C THR A 355 -23.42 -2.18 19.75
N SER A 356 -22.54 -2.29 20.75
CA SER A 356 -21.45 -3.27 20.75
C SER A 356 -21.95 -4.63 21.21
N ARG A 357 -21.50 -5.71 20.53
CA ARG A 357 -21.68 -7.11 20.97
C ARG A 357 -20.65 -7.57 21.99
N GLY A 358 -19.69 -6.71 22.32
CA GLY A 358 -18.60 -7.01 23.23
C GLY A 358 -17.35 -6.25 22.83
N GLU A 359 -16.48 -6.03 23.80
CA GLU A 359 -15.21 -5.37 23.57
C GLU A 359 -14.27 -6.27 22.78
N ILE A 360 -13.43 -5.64 21.94
CA ILE A 360 -12.40 -6.36 21.20
C ILE A 360 -11.34 -6.82 22.19
N ARG A 361 -11.02 -8.11 22.16
CA ARG A 361 -10.05 -8.73 23.05
C ARG A 361 -8.62 -8.54 22.52
N TRP A 362 -8.13 -7.31 22.58
CA TRP A 362 -6.78 -6.96 22.15
C TRP A 362 -5.74 -7.85 22.87
N GLY A 363 -4.71 -8.27 22.15
CA GLY A 363 -3.66 -9.16 22.65
C GLY A 363 -3.95 -10.65 22.42
N GLN A 364 -5.21 -11.02 22.14
CA GLN A 364 -5.64 -12.41 21.90
C GLN A 364 -5.55 -12.83 20.43
N MET A 365 -4.60 -12.26 19.67
CA MET A 365 -4.25 -12.78 18.35
C MET A 365 -3.25 -13.94 18.46
N PRO A 366 -3.36 -14.97 17.60
CA PRO A 366 -2.34 -16.01 17.51
C PRO A 366 -1.09 -15.46 16.82
N ASP A 367 0.09 -15.96 17.18
CA ASP A 367 1.39 -15.47 16.69
C ASP A 367 1.50 -15.50 15.15
N ARG A 368 0.85 -16.46 14.49
CA ARG A 368 0.80 -16.56 13.02
C ARG A 368 0.24 -15.32 12.31
N SER A 369 -0.56 -14.52 13.02
CA SER A 369 -1.04 -13.24 12.47
C SER A 369 0.07 -12.21 12.32
N GLN A 370 1.06 -12.22 13.23
CA GLN A 370 2.17 -11.28 13.18
C GLN A 370 3.12 -11.60 12.03
N TYR A 371 3.27 -12.89 11.69
CA TYR A 371 3.99 -13.30 10.49
C TYR A 371 3.35 -12.74 9.21
N ALA A 372 2.01 -12.61 9.16
CA ALA A 372 1.35 -11.96 8.04
C ALA A 372 1.75 -10.48 7.91
N LEU A 373 1.91 -9.76 9.03
CA LEU A 373 2.36 -8.37 9.03
C LEU A 373 3.81 -8.24 8.56
N PHE A 374 4.69 -9.16 8.93
CA PHE A 374 6.06 -9.22 8.39
C PHE A 374 6.05 -9.48 6.89
N VAL A 375 5.25 -10.45 6.42
CA VAL A 375 5.15 -10.76 4.99
C VAL A 375 4.65 -9.53 4.21
N LEU A 376 3.71 -8.76 4.74
CA LEU A 376 3.28 -7.51 4.10
C LEU A 376 4.43 -6.52 3.93
N ALA A 377 5.16 -6.19 5.01
CA ALA A 377 6.27 -5.25 4.94
C ALA A 377 7.38 -5.72 3.99
N VAL A 378 7.79 -6.99 4.10
CA VAL A 378 8.86 -7.59 3.32
C VAL A 378 8.48 -7.62 1.83
N THR A 379 7.29 -8.12 1.50
CA THR A 379 6.79 -8.21 0.12
C THR A 379 6.65 -6.83 -0.51
N PHE A 380 6.16 -5.84 0.24
CA PHE A 380 6.03 -4.48 -0.27
C PHE A 380 7.41 -3.82 -0.51
N THR A 381 8.39 -4.08 0.35
CA THR A 381 9.78 -3.60 0.16
C THR A 381 10.37 -4.15 -1.15
N TRP A 382 10.21 -5.46 -1.40
CA TRP A 382 10.61 -6.07 -2.67
C TRP A 382 9.90 -5.44 -3.88
N LEU A 383 8.58 -5.27 -3.76
CA LEU A 383 7.76 -4.65 -4.80
C LEU A 383 8.28 -3.25 -5.15
N MET A 384 8.62 -2.43 -4.15
CA MET A 384 9.17 -1.09 -4.37
C MET A 384 10.52 -1.13 -5.09
N GLY A 385 11.42 -2.04 -4.71
CA GLY A 385 12.72 -2.22 -5.37
C GLY A 385 12.57 -2.62 -6.85
N LEU A 386 11.73 -3.63 -7.11
CA LEU A 386 11.42 -4.10 -8.46
C LEU A 386 10.78 -3.02 -9.34
N MET A 387 9.86 -2.24 -8.79
CA MET A 387 9.22 -1.14 -9.53
C MET A 387 10.15 0.06 -9.74
N GLY A 388 11.12 0.26 -8.84
CA GLY A 388 12.23 1.18 -9.05
C GLY A 388 13.06 0.80 -10.27
N PHE A 389 13.41 -0.49 -10.38
CA PHE A 389 14.10 -1.04 -11.54
C PHE A 389 13.27 -0.92 -12.81
N ALA A 390 11.99 -1.25 -12.79
CA ALA A 390 11.11 -1.10 -13.95
C ALA A 390 11.17 0.33 -14.52
N ARG A 391 10.98 1.34 -13.66
CA ARG A 391 10.99 2.76 -14.07
C ARG A 391 12.34 3.25 -14.59
N SER A 392 13.45 2.75 -14.04
CA SER A 392 14.77 3.10 -14.55
C SER A 392 15.07 2.36 -15.86
N GLY A 393 14.73 1.08 -15.93
CA GLY A 393 15.06 0.19 -17.05
C GLY A 393 14.23 0.44 -18.31
N ILE A 394 13.04 1.04 -18.22
CA ILE A 394 12.30 1.47 -19.43
C ILE A 394 13.06 2.51 -20.25
N ARG A 395 13.98 3.27 -19.64
CA ARG A 395 14.83 4.22 -20.36
C ARG A 395 16.03 3.55 -21.04
N GLN A 396 16.23 2.25 -20.85
CA GLN A 396 17.31 1.49 -21.48
C GLN A 396 18.70 2.11 -21.27
N HIS A 397 19.33 2.61 -22.33
CA HIS A 397 20.65 3.25 -22.36
C HIS A 397 20.57 4.79 -22.37
N TRP A 398 19.45 5.36 -21.90
CA TRP A 398 19.24 6.81 -21.84
C TRP A 398 19.21 7.29 -20.39
N HIS A 399 20.02 8.31 -20.08
CA HIS A 399 19.88 9.07 -18.85
C HIS A 399 18.65 9.96 -18.90
N VAL A 400 18.42 10.60 -20.05
CA VAL A 400 17.19 11.31 -20.40
C VAL A 400 16.69 10.73 -21.72
N TRP A 401 15.49 10.15 -21.73
CA TRP A 401 14.93 9.43 -22.87
C TRP A 401 15.03 10.25 -24.16
N GLU A 402 15.63 9.68 -25.21
CA GLU A 402 15.85 10.28 -26.54
C GLU A 402 16.65 11.61 -26.57
N VAL A 403 17.18 12.07 -25.42
CA VAL A 403 17.92 13.34 -25.31
C VAL A 403 19.38 13.09 -24.96
N MET A 404 19.63 12.31 -23.90
CA MET A 404 20.97 12.08 -23.37
C MET A 404 21.22 10.59 -23.27
N ARG A 405 21.90 10.05 -24.28
CA ARG A 405 22.33 8.65 -24.33
C ARG A 405 23.53 8.44 -23.42
N ASP A 406 23.50 7.37 -22.64
CA ASP A 406 24.66 6.86 -21.92
C ASP A 406 25.57 6.14 -22.92
N THR A 407 26.79 6.67 -23.08
CA THR A 407 27.83 6.12 -23.96
C THR A 407 28.92 5.39 -23.19
N SER A 408 28.77 5.26 -21.87
CA SER A 408 29.73 4.54 -21.05
C SER A 408 29.75 3.04 -21.41
N PRO A 409 30.88 2.35 -21.18
CA PRO A 409 30.95 0.90 -21.36
C PRO A 409 29.93 0.12 -20.51
N GLN A 410 29.41 0.74 -19.45
CA GLN A 410 28.44 0.17 -18.51
C GLN A 410 26.99 0.55 -18.84
N ALA A 411 26.73 1.17 -19.99
CA ALA A 411 25.40 1.56 -20.46
C ALA A 411 24.57 0.33 -20.90
N PHE A 412 24.12 -0.49 -19.97
CA PHE A 412 23.24 -1.62 -20.24
C PHE A 412 22.12 -1.74 -19.22
N THR A 413 20.99 -2.31 -19.66
CA THR A 413 19.94 -2.72 -18.72
C THR A 413 20.22 -4.14 -18.26
N PRO A 414 20.40 -4.39 -16.95
CA PRO A 414 20.72 -5.72 -16.47
C PRO A 414 19.60 -6.71 -16.76
N ALA A 415 19.98 -7.97 -16.99
CA ALA A 415 19.04 -9.07 -17.07
C ALA A 415 18.22 -9.17 -15.77
N LEU A 416 16.96 -9.60 -15.90
CA LEU A 416 16.01 -9.65 -14.78
C LEU A 416 16.54 -10.43 -13.56
N GLY A 417 17.22 -11.56 -13.78
CA GLY A 417 17.82 -12.35 -12.70
C GLY A 417 18.90 -11.60 -11.92
N TYR A 418 19.80 -10.91 -12.63
CA TYR A 418 20.84 -10.08 -11.99
C TYR A 418 20.21 -8.92 -11.22
N ALA A 419 19.26 -8.21 -11.85
CA ALA A 419 18.55 -7.11 -11.20
C ALA A 419 17.80 -7.58 -9.95
N ALA A 420 17.10 -8.71 -10.01
CA ALA A 420 16.38 -9.29 -8.88
C ALA A 420 17.30 -9.68 -7.72
N ASN A 421 18.49 -10.22 -8.00
CA ASN A 421 19.49 -10.54 -6.98
C ASN A 421 20.01 -9.27 -6.29
N MET A 422 20.36 -8.25 -7.06
CA MET A 422 20.84 -6.97 -6.51
C MET A 422 19.75 -6.27 -5.68
N ILE A 423 18.51 -6.27 -6.19
CA ILE A 423 17.36 -5.72 -5.46
C ILE A 423 17.14 -6.50 -4.17
N SER A 424 17.22 -7.83 -4.20
CA SER A 424 17.08 -8.66 -3.01
C SER A 424 18.17 -8.38 -1.98
N LEU A 425 19.42 -8.16 -2.41
CA LEU A 425 20.50 -7.72 -1.52
C LEU A 425 20.17 -6.37 -0.87
N CYS A 426 19.74 -5.38 -1.66
CA CYS A 426 19.33 -4.07 -1.13
C CYS A 426 18.16 -4.18 -0.15
N VAL A 427 17.16 -5.02 -0.45
CA VAL A 427 16.01 -5.28 0.42
C VAL A 427 16.46 -5.92 1.73
N LEU A 428 17.36 -6.90 1.69
CA LEU A 428 17.92 -7.53 2.88
C LEU A 428 18.69 -6.51 3.73
N ILE A 429 19.56 -5.70 3.13
CA ILE A 429 20.28 -4.62 3.84
C ILE A 429 19.28 -3.67 4.50
N PHE A 430 18.28 -3.20 3.76
CA PHE A 430 17.25 -2.31 4.28
C PHE A 430 16.49 -2.94 5.46
N LEU A 431 16.03 -4.19 5.32
CA LEU A 431 15.31 -4.89 6.37
C LEU A 431 16.19 -5.18 7.58
N SER A 432 17.48 -5.45 7.40
CA SER A 432 18.46 -5.56 8.49
C SER A 432 18.61 -4.25 9.25
N LEU A 433 18.68 -3.11 8.55
CA LEU A 433 18.71 -1.80 9.18
C LEU A 433 17.41 -1.50 9.94
N VAL A 434 16.25 -1.83 9.35
CA VAL A 434 14.95 -1.69 10.02
C VAL A 434 14.87 -2.57 11.27
N ALA A 435 15.29 -3.83 11.18
CA ALA A 435 15.34 -4.74 12.33
C ALA A 435 16.28 -4.23 13.43
N PHE A 436 17.44 -3.67 13.05
CA PHE A 436 18.35 -3.02 13.98
C PHE A 436 17.70 -1.82 14.67
N ILE A 437 16.97 -0.97 13.94
CA ILE A 437 16.22 0.16 14.51
C ILE A 437 15.12 -0.33 15.46
N PHE A 438 14.39 -1.39 15.10
CA PHE A 438 13.36 -1.98 15.96
C PHE A 438 13.95 -2.50 17.28
N TRP A 439 15.11 -3.15 17.20
CA TRP A 439 15.85 -3.61 18.37
C TRP A 439 16.36 -2.44 19.24
N LEU A 440 16.95 -1.41 18.62
CA LEU A 440 17.42 -0.21 19.30
C LEU A 440 16.28 0.51 20.04
N GLY A 441 15.11 0.64 19.40
CA GLY A 441 13.91 1.19 20.03
C GLY A 441 13.47 0.37 21.25
N GLY A 442 13.60 -0.95 21.19
CA GLY A 442 13.35 -1.84 22.33
C GLY A 442 14.30 -1.62 23.51
N LEU A 443 15.56 -1.27 23.26
CA LEU A 443 16.52 -0.94 24.34
C LEU A 443 16.21 0.41 24.99
N ALA A 444 15.90 1.44 24.19
CA ALA A 444 15.59 2.77 24.68
C ALA A 444 14.37 2.78 25.62
N GLU A 445 13.34 2.01 25.29
CA GLU A 445 12.14 1.91 26.13
C GLU A 445 12.39 1.16 27.43
N ARG A 446 13.19 0.08 27.40
CA ARG A 446 13.64 -0.61 28.62
C ARG A 446 14.45 0.31 29.53
N ALA A 447 15.32 1.14 28.97
CA ALA A 447 16.08 2.11 29.74
C ALA A 447 15.17 3.19 30.35
N ALA A 448 14.18 3.68 29.61
CA ALA A 448 13.20 4.66 30.10
C ALA A 448 12.31 4.09 31.22
N HIS A 449 11.89 2.83 31.12
CA HIS A 449 11.10 2.16 32.17
C HIS A 449 11.95 1.73 33.36
N GLY A 450 13.23 1.36 33.16
CA GLY A 450 14.17 1.07 34.24
C GLY A 450 14.51 2.31 35.09
N GLY A 451 14.68 3.48 34.47
CA GLY A 451 14.94 4.73 35.18
C GLY A 451 13.80 5.19 36.09
N HIS A 452 12.55 4.91 35.71
CA HIS A 452 11.38 5.25 36.53
C HIS A 452 11.28 4.39 37.81
N VAL A 453 11.83 3.17 37.80
CA VAL A 453 11.89 2.31 38.99
C VAL A 453 12.97 2.77 39.98
N ASP A 454 14.07 3.34 39.49
CA ASP A 454 15.13 3.90 40.33
C ASP A 454 14.77 5.28 40.92
N GLU A 455 14.01 6.12 40.21
CA GLU A 455 13.45 7.37 40.78
C GLU A 455 12.48 7.10 41.94
N LEU A 456 11.68 6.02 41.86
CA LEU A 456 10.77 5.61 42.94
C LEU A 456 11.48 4.98 44.14
N ARG A 457 12.76 4.58 44.01
CA ARG A 457 13.59 4.10 45.13
C ARG A 457 14.32 5.22 45.88
N GLY A 458 14.35 6.44 45.32
CA GLY A 458 15.01 7.60 45.91
C GLY A 458 14.10 8.53 46.72
N VAL A 459 12.79 8.29 46.76
CA VAL A 459 11.83 9.13 47.47
C VAL A 459 11.38 8.42 48.76
N PRO A 460 11.67 8.98 49.96
CA PRO A 460 11.09 8.47 51.19
C PRO A 460 9.57 8.62 51.10
N LEU A 461 8.85 7.50 51.28
CA LEU A 461 7.38 7.49 51.32
C LEU A 461 6.90 8.50 52.39
N PRO A 462 6.01 9.46 52.05
CA PRO A 462 5.33 10.24 53.07
C PRO A 462 4.41 9.29 53.84
N HIS A 463 4.62 9.21 55.14
CA HIS A 463 3.70 8.52 56.04
C HIS A 463 2.29 9.14 55.95
N GLY A 464 1.32 8.29 55.61
CA GLY A 464 -0.09 8.42 56.03
C GLY A 464 -1.04 9.10 55.04
N ALA A 465 -1.95 8.32 54.47
CA ALA A 465 -3.37 8.64 54.19
C ALA A 465 -4.01 7.59 53.25
N PRO A 466 -5.34 7.36 53.30
CA PRO A 466 -5.91 6.02 53.32
C PRO A 466 -6.43 5.47 51.98
N VAL A 467 -6.45 4.14 51.93
CA VAL A 467 -7.04 3.30 50.87
C VAL A 467 -8.57 3.41 50.91
N HIS A 468 -9.17 3.99 49.86
CA HIS A 468 -10.60 3.82 49.60
C HIS A 468 -10.80 2.62 48.66
N GLY A 469 -11.25 1.50 49.24
CA GLY A 469 -11.62 0.29 48.52
C GLY A 469 -12.96 0.42 47.79
N ALA A 470 -13.01 -0.09 46.55
CA ALA A 470 -14.25 -0.37 45.85
C ALA A 470 -14.77 -1.76 46.29
N ARG A 471 -15.96 -1.80 46.89
CA ARG A 471 -16.69 -3.04 47.21
C ARG A 471 -17.22 -3.67 45.92
N ALA A 472 -16.99 -4.97 45.76
CA ALA A 472 -17.73 -5.83 44.84
C ALA A 472 -19.11 -6.20 45.46
N PRO A 473 -20.17 -6.37 44.66
CA PRO A 473 -21.43 -6.90 45.16
C PRO A 473 -21.36 -8.43 45.24
N VAL A 474 -21.61 -8.97 46.43
CA VAL A 474 -21.86 -10.39 46.65
C VAL A 474 -23.37 -10.58 46.77
N SER A 475 -23.89 -11.51 45.99
CA SER A 475 -25.24 -12.04 46.05
C SER A 475 -25.49 -12.87 47.31
N GLY A 476 -26.70 -12.82 47.85
CA GLY A 476 -27.23 -13.81 48.79
C GLY A 476 -28.50 -13.35 49.51
N ASP A 477 -29.66 -13.57 48.91
CA ASP A 477 -30.73 -14.48 49.38
C ASP A 477 -31.91 -14.49 48.41
#